data_AF-A0AAW2FLY8-F1
#
_entry.id   AF-A0AAW2FLY8-F1
#
_cell.length_a   1.000
_cell.length_b   1.000
_cell.length_c   1.000
_cell.angle_alpha   90.00
_cell.angle_beta   90.00
_cell.angle_gamma   90.00
#
_symmetry.space_group_name_H-M   'P 1'
#
loop_
_entity.id
_entity.type
_entity.pdbx_description
1 polymer ?
#
loop_
_entity_poly.entity_id
_entity_poly.type
_entity_poly.pdbx_seq_one_letter_code
_entity_poly.pdbx_strand_id
1 'polypeptide(L)'
;MNKVDVISDDDRRWKLDHPDIPQRTGKIYGVRKFDAQFFHIPCYEAHMMDPMSRLLLERAYEAVIDAGINPKQLRGSRTGVFVGTCCSESEVNWFFDKPKVRY
;
A
#
# COMPACT_ATOMS: atom_id res chain seq x y z
N MET A 1 22.32 -17.64 -4.08
CA MET A 1 21.22 -16.78 -3.56
C MET A 1 21.76 -15.95 -2.42
N ASN A 2 21.75 -14.62 -2.54
CA ASN A 2 22.32 -13.71 -1.55
C ASN A 2 21.40 -13.61 -0.33
N LYS A 3 21.90 -14.02 0.85
CA LYS A 3 21.19 -13.97 2.13
C LYS A 3 21.22 -12.54 2.70
N VAL A 4 20.54 -11.61 2.04
CA VAL A 4 20.44 -10.22 2.49
C VAL A 4 19.33 -10.12 3.53
N ASP A 5 19.64 -9.56 4.69
CA ASP A 5 18.66 -9.23 5.72
C ASP A 5 17.88 -7.97 5.29
N VAL A 6 16.55 -8.10 5.21
CA VAL A 6 15.64 -7.02 4.82
C VAL A 6 15.04 -6.29 6.03
N ILE A 7 15.42 -6.68 7.25
CA ILE A 7 14.95 -6.07 8.50
C ILE A 7 15.89 -4.93 8.89
N SER A 8 15.29 -3.76 9.16
CA SER A 8 15.99 -2.49 9.37
C SER A 8 15.60 -1.81 10.69
N ASP A 9 16.52 -1.01 11.22
CA ASP A 9 16.43 -0.17 12.43
C ASP A 9 16.39 1.33 12.12
N ASP A 10 15.83 1.71 10.97
CA ASP A 10 15.61 3.11 10.61
C ASP A 10 14.30 3.71 11.17
N ASP A 11 14.18 5.04 11.11
CA ASP A 11 12.99 5.78 11.57
C ASP A 11 11.90 5.96 10.48
N ARG A 12 11.84 5.10 9.43
CA ARG A 12 10.93 5.33 8.27
C ARG A 12 9.44 5.32 8.64
N ARG A 13 9.07 4.69 9.74
CA ARG A 13 7.67 4.58 10.19
C ARG A 13 7.40 5.37 11.46
N TRP A 14 8.24 5.23 12.47
CA TRP A 14 8.21 5.95 13.74
C TRP A 14 9.63 6.09 14.28
N LYS A 15 9.82 6.97 15.27
CA LYS A 15 11.10 7.10 15.97
C LYS A 15 11.34 5.91 16.88
N LEU A 16 12.56 5.41 16.88
CA LEU A 16 13.01 4.26 17.67
C LEU A 16 13.40 4.63 19.11
N ASP A 17 12.50 5.25 19.86
CA ASP A 17 12.76 5.75 21.22
C ASP A 17 12.08 4.95 22.34
N HIS A 18 11.07 4.14 22.03
CA HIS A 18 10.34 3.37 23.02
C HIS A 18 11.04 2.02 23.32
N PRO A 19 11.43 1.74 24.59
CA PRO A 19 12.20 0.54 24.93
C PRO A 19 11.42 -0.77 24.72
N ASP A 20 10.09 -0.73 24.84
CA ASP A 20 9.24 -1.94 24.67
C ASP A 20 8.90 -2.27 23.21
N ILE A 21 9.25 -1.40 22.26
CA ILE A 21 9.01 -1.66 20.83
C ILE A 21 10.27 -2.30 20.23
N PRO A 22 10.15 -3.43 19.50
CA PRO A 22 11.28 -3.99 18.77
C PRO A 22 11.86 -2.97 17.79
N GLN A 23 13.16 -2.72 17.91
CA GLN A 23 13.86 -1.70 17.12
C GLN A 23 14.07 -2.13 15.65
N ARG A 24 13.95 -3.42 15.36
CA ARG A 24 14.17 -4.01 14.04
C ARG A 24 12.86 -4.48 13.45
N THR A 25 12.45 -3.90 12.32
CA THR A 25 11.22 -4.26 11.61
C THR A 25 11.40 -4.27 10.09
N GLY A 26 10.61 -5.11 9.41
CA GLY A 26 10.54 -5.15 7.94
C GLY A 26 9.63 -4.03 7.42
N LYS A 27 10.18 -3.15 6.57
CA LYS A 27 9.47 -1.94 6.10
C LYS A 27 9.50 -1.86 4.59
N ILE A 28 8.32 -1.72 3.99
CA ILE A 28 8.17 -1.55 2.54
C ILE A 28 8.68 -0.16 2.13
N TYR A 29 9.41 -0.10 1.01
CA TYR A 29 9.86 1.15 0.41
C TYR A 29 8.77 1.77 -0.45
N GLY A 30 8.79 3.10 -0.59
CA GLY A 30 7.95 3.77 -1.58
C GLY A 30 6.45 3.70 -1.31
N VAL A 31 6.02 3.48 -0.06
CA VAL A 31 4.59 3.41 0.35
C VAL A 31 3.77 4.65 -0.04
N ARG A 32 4.44 5.77 -0.34
CA ARG A 32 3.81 7.02 -0.80
C ARG A 32 3.63 7.11 -2.32
N LYS A 33 4.26 6.22 -3.10
CA LYS A 33 4.21 6.23 -4.57
C LYS A 33 2.93 5.55 -5.05
N PHE A 34 2.32 6.12 -6.07
CA PHE A 34 1.16 5.55 -6.75
C PHE A 34 0.95 6.25 -8.09
N ASP A 35 0.78 5.49 -9.18
CA ASP A 35 0.41 6.05 -10.50
C ASP A 35 -1.11 6.27 -10.62
N ALA A 36 -1.60 7.36 -10.01
CA ALA A 36 -3.02 7.67 -9.98
C ALA A 36 -3.61 7.90 -11.39
N GLN A 37 -2.84 8.48 -12.31
CA GLN A 37 -3.29 8.76 -13.67
C GLN A 37 -3.54 7.47 -14.44
N PHE A 38 -2.65 6.48 -14.31
CA PHE A 38 -2.82 5.18 -14.94
C PHE A 38 -4.14 4.48 -14.52
N PHE A 39 -4.47 4.57 -13.23
CA PHE A 39 -5.72 4.00 -12.69
C PHE A 39 -6.94 4.91 -12.84
N HIS A 40 -6.80 6.07 -13.49
CA HIS A 40 -7.87 7.05 -13.69
C HIS A 40 -8.47 7.56 -12.35
N ILE A 41 -7.64 7.68 -11.33
CA ILE A 41 -8.03 8.15 -10.00
C ILE A 41 -7.60 9.61 -9.84
N PRO A 42 -8.51 10.53 -9.44
CA PRO A 42 -8.15 11.92 -9.16
C PRO A 42 -7.08 12.03 -8.06
N CYS A 43 -6.15 13.00 -8.17
CA CYS A 43 -5.06 13.16 -7.20
C CYS A 43 -5.55 13.32 -5.75
N TYR A 44 -6.67 14.03 -5.54
CA TYR A 44 -7.21 14.21 -4.20
C TYR A 44 -7.74 12.89 -3.61
N GLU A 45 -8.36 12.04 -4.42
CA GLU A 45 -8.80 10.71 -3.99
C GLU A 45 -7.62 9.81 -3.70
N ALA A 46 -6.63 9.80 -4.60
CA ALA A 46 -5.39 9.03 -4.42
C ALA A 46 -4.65 9.37 -3.11
N HIS A 47 -4.71 10.63 -2.65
CA HIS A 47 -4.16 11.04 -1.36
C HIS A 47 -4.94 10.53 -0.15
N MET A 48 -6.25 10.28 -0.30
CA MET A 48 -7.12 9.71 0.74
C MET A 48 -7.22 8.19 0.66
N MET A 49 -6.58 7.55 -0.32
CA MET A 49 -6.55 6.11 -0.44
C MET A 49 -5.53 5.49 0.50
N ASP A 50 -5.96 4.43 1.19
CA ASP A 50 -5.08 3.59 2.00
C ASP A 50 -3.84 3.15 1.18
N PRO A 51 -2.62 3.27 1.73
CA PRO A 51 -1.41 2.89 1.00
C PRO A 51 -1.38 1.41 0.57
N MET A 52 -1.99 0.50 1.34
CA MET A 52 -2.08 -0.92 0.99
C MET A 52 -2.92 -1.10 -0.27
N SER A 53 -4.07 -0.40 -0.37
CA SER A 53 -4.92 -0.44 -1.56
C SER A 53 -4.21 0.11 -2.81
N ARG A 54 -3.41 1.17 -2.66
CA ARG A 54 -2.62 1.73 -3.76
C ARG A 54 -1.55 0.76 -4.27
N LEU A 55 -0.79 0.17 -3.35
CA LEU A 55 0.20 -0.85 -3.70
C LEU A 55 -0.47 -2.07 -4.35
N LEU A 56 -1.60 -2.52 -3.82
CA LEU A 56 -2.33 -3.68 -4.32
C LEU A 56 -2.75 -3.49 -5.78
N LEU A 57 -3.24 -2.31 -6.16
CA LEU A 57 -3.62 -2.01 -7.55
C LEU A 57 -2.43 -2.16 -8.51
N GLU A 58 -1.28 -1.61 -8.16
CA GLU A 58 -0.06 -1.74 -8.97
C GLU A 58 0.43 -3.18 -9.03
N ARG A 59 0.54 -3.86 -7.88
CA ARG A 59 1.04 -5.25 -7.82
C ARG A 59 0.12 -6.22 -8.56
N ALA A 60 -1.20 -6.02 -8.48
CA ALA A 60 -2.16 -6.84 -9.21
C ALA A 60 -2.00 -6.66 -10.73
N TYR A 61 -1.78 -5.42 -11.19
CA TYR A 61 -1.52 -5.14 -12.58
C TYR A 61 -0.20 -5.76 -13.07
N GLU A 62 0.88 -5.58 -12.29
CA GLU A 62 2.19 -6.18 -12.55
C GLU A 62 2.10 -7.72 -12.63
N ALA A 63 1.37 -8.37 -11.71
CA ALA A 63 1.23 -9.82 -11.68
C ALA A 63 0.51 -10.38 -12.92
N VAL A 64 -0.50 -9.67 -13.44
CA VAL A 64 -1.19 -10.09 -14.67
C VAL A 64 -0.26 -10.00 -15.88
N ILE A 65 0.55 -8.94 -15.96
CA ILE A 65 1.56 -8.78 -17.03
C ILE A 65 2.67 -9.81 -16.91
N ASP A 66 3.14 -10.07 -15.69
CA ASP A 66 4.17 -11.08 -15.41
C ASP A 66 3.73 -12.48 -15.87
N ALA A 67 2.43 -12.80 -15.72
CA ALA A 67 1.83 -14.01 -16.27
C ALA A 67 1.73 -14.04 -17.81
N GLY A 68 2.16 -12.98 -18.52
CA GLY A 68 2.07 -12.85 -19.97
C GLY A 68 0.66 -12.58 -20.49
N ILE A 69 -0.28 -12.22 -19.61
CA ILE A 69 -1.68 -11.98 -19.96
C ILE A 69 -1.90 -10.50 -20.20
N ASN A 70 -2.63 -10.14 -21.26
CA ASN A 70 -3.06 -8.76 -21.45
C ASN A 70 -4.24 -8.46 -20.49
N PRO A 71 -4.13 -7.49 -19.55
CA PRO A 71 -5.19 -7.19 -18.59
C PRO A 71 -6.54 -6.87 -19.23
N LYS A 72 -6.57 -6.39 -20.48
CA LYS A 72 -7.82 -6.14 -21.22
C LYS A 72 -8.62 -7.42 -21.48
N GLN A 73 -7.98 -8.58 -21.57
CA GLN A 73 -8.65 -9.87 -21.78
C GLN A 73 -9.45 -10.33 -20.57
N LEU A 74 -9.07 -9.88 -19.36
CA LEU A 74 -9.79 -10.21 -18.13
C LEU A 74 -11.04 -9.34 -17.95
N ARG A 75 -11.15 -8.20 -18.64
CA ARG A 75 -12.33 -7.31 -18.54
C ARG A 75 -13.58 -8.03 -19.04
N GLY A 76 -14.62 -8.06 -18.21
CA GLY A 76 -15.90 -8.73 -18.52
C GLY A 76 -15.86 -10.26 -18.42
N SER A 77 -14.72 -10.84 -18.04
CA SER A 77 -14.62 -12.28 -17.78
C SER A 77 -15.16 -12.64 -16.39
N ARG A 78 -15.29 -13.94 -16.10
CA ARG A 78 -15.66 -14.46 -14.77
C ARG A 78 -14.47 -14.54 -13.81
N THR A 79 -13.57 -13.54 -13.84
CA THR A 79 -12.40 -13.49 -12.96
C THR A 79 -12.82 -12.98 -11.57
N GLY A 80 -12.52 -13.75 -10.53
CA GLY A 80 -12.73 -13.36 -9.14
C GLY A 80 -11.48 -12.72 -8.53
N VAL A 81 -11.67 -11.83 -7.55
CA VAL A 81 -10.59 -11.20 -6.78
C VAL A 81 -10.81 -11.49 -5.30
N PHE A 82 -9.80 -12.07 -4.63
CA PHE A 82 -9.82 -12.36 -3.21
C PHE A 82 -8.61 -11.70 -2.56
N VAL A 83 -8.84 -10.93 -1.49
CA VAL A 83 -7.80 -10.17 -0.79
C VAL A 83 -7.84 -10.52 0.69
N GLY A 84 -6.72 -11.00 1.23
CA GLY A 84 -6.54 -11.18 2.67
C GLY A 84 -6.05 -9.87 3.29
N THR A 85 -6.82 -9.31 4.23
CA THR A 85 -6.44 -8.12 4.99
C THR A 85 -6.78 -8.31 6.47
N CYS A 86 -6.01 -7.67 7.36
CA CYS A 86 -6.18 -7.76 8.81
C CYS A 86 -6.19 -6.40 9.52
N CYS A 87 -5.71 -5.32 8.89
CA CYS A 87 -5.56 -4.01 9.52
C CYS A 87 -5.84 -2.88 8.52
N SER A 88 -6.72 -1.95 8.90
CA SER A 88 -6.97 -0.70 8.15
C SER A 88 -6.68 0.53 9.01
N GLU A 89 -5.42 0.68 9.42
CA GLU A 89 -4.96 1.77 10.30
C GLU A 89 -5.20 3.15 9.69
N SER A 90 -5.07 3.31 8.37
CA SER A 90 -5.24 4.61 7.72
C SER A 90 -6.67 5.14 7.84
N GLU A 91 -7.67 4.26 7.79
CA GLU A 91 -9.07 4.65 7.99
C GLU A 91 -9.31 5.15 9.42
N VAL A 92 -8.72 4.46 10.41
CA VAL A 92 -8.79 4.89 11.81
C VAL A 92 -8.17 6.27 11.97
N ASN A 93 -6.96 6.47 11.45
CA ASN A 93 -6.23 7.73 11.57
C ASN A 93 -6.94 8.90 10.88
N TRP A 94 -7.43 8.69 9.65
CA TRP A 94 -8.06 9.76 8.87
C TRP A 94 -9.44 10.16 9.33
N PHE A 95 -10.25 9.20 9.78
CA PHE A 95 -11.65 9.48 10.12
C PHE A 95 -11.87 9.73 11.60
N PHE A 96 -11.03 9.18 12.48
CA PHE A 96 -11.27 9.22 13.92
C PHE A 96 -10.23 10.03 14.70
N ASP A 97 -8.96 10.06 14.27
CA ASP A 97 -7.88 10.63 15.07
C ASP A 97 -7.45 12.05 14.66
N LYS A 98 -7.56 12.41 13.37
CA LYS A 98 -7.29 13.79 12.94
C LYS A 98 -8.48 14.72 13.20
N PRO A 99 -8.32 15.83 13.94
CA PRO A 99 -9.36 16.85 14.02
C PRO A 99 -9.62 17.38 12.61
N LYS A 100 -10.89 17.32 12.18
CA LYS A 100 -11.33 17.90 10.90
C LYS A 100 -11.04 19.41 10.94
N VAL A 101 -9.89 19.82 10.40
CA VAL A 101 -9.64 21.24 10.16
C VAL A 101 -10.60 21.65 9.03
N ARG A 102 -11.73 22.25 9.42
CA ARG A 102 -12.65 22.92 8.50
C ARG A 102 -11.91 24.13 7.92
N TYR A 103 -11.87 24.24 6.60
CA TYR A 103 -11.62 25.51 5.92
C TYR A 103 -12.79 26.45 6.14
#